data_AF-A0A835QPZ9-F1
#
_entry.id   AF-A0A835QPZ9-F1
#
_cell.length_a   1.000
_cell.length_b   1.000
_cell.length_c   1.000
_cell.angle_alpha   90.00
_cell.angle_beta   90.00
_cell.angle_gamma   90.00
#
_symmetry.space_group_name_H-M   'P 1'
#
loop_
_entity.id
_entity.type
_entity.pdbx_description
1 polymer ?
#
loop_
_entity_poly.entity_id
_entity_poly.type
_entity_poly.pdbx_seq_one_letter_code
_entity_poly.pdbx_strand_id
1 'polypeptide(L)'
;MVKRRFWLLKTEPAEWSWDDQRRCDGGVSHWDGVRNRQAQKYLKSMQIGDLCFFYHSGRERRVVGVVEVAKKWYSTAGVGGDDWEGAVDVRTVAEMRREVHLREIMSEASEMKDFVLLRQPRLSVVPVPEKVWNRICEMGGGFDGSGEDDDVDGDGAGEGEKENDLG
;
A
#
# COMPACT_ATOMS: atom_id res chain seq x y z
N MET A 1 -0.23 0.54 20.69
CA MET A 1 -0.09 -0.34 19.51
C MET A 1 0.87 0.32 18.52
N VAL A 2 1.60 -0.46 17.71
CA VAL A 2 2.41 0.12 16.62
C VAL A 2 1.46 0.48 15.48
N LYS A 3 1.43 1.74 15.06
CA LYS A 3 0.59 2.19 13.95
C LYS A 3 1.02 1.49 12.65
N ARG A 4 0.06 0.84 11.98
CA ARG A 4 0.26 0.16 10.69
C ARG A 4 0.67 1.18 9.62
N ARG A 5 1.60 0.80 8.74
CA ARG A 5 2.00 1.63 7.59
C ARG A 5 1.50 1.04 6.29
N PHE A 6 1.35 1.94 5.31
CA PHE A 6 0.80 1.62 3.99
C PHE A 6 1.83 1.87 2.90
N TRP A 7 1.80 1.01 1.90
CA TRP A 7 2.76 1.02 0.79
C TRP A 7 2.07 0.74 -0.54
N LEU A 8 2.79 1.00 -1.63
CA LEU A 8 2.40 0.56 -2.97
C LEU A 8 3.59 -0.14 -3.63
N LEU A 9 3.31 -1.31 -4.17
CA LEU A 9 4.25 -2.21 -4.82
C LEU A 9 3.89 -2.34 -6.29
N LYS A 10 4.81 -1.96 -7.18
CA LYS A 10 4.61 -2.03 -8.63
C LYS A 10 5.20 -3.30 -9.22
N THR A 11 4.41 -3.96 -10.05
CA THR A 11 4.84 -5.06 -10.91
C THR A 11 4.30 -4.85 -12.32
N GLU A 12 4.95 -5.39 -13.34
CA GLU A 12 4.32 -5.51 -14.65
C GLU A 12 3.50 -6.81 -14.69
N PRO A 13 2.23 -6.79 -15.13
CA PRO A 13 1.38 -7.97 -15.13
C PRO A 13 1.88 -9.10 -16.03
N ALA A 14 2.78 -8.79 -16.98
CA ALA A 14 3.45 -9.80 -17.80
C ALA A 14 4.59 -10.53 -17.06
N GLU A 15 5.12 -9.93 -15.99
CA GLU A 15 6.17 -10.52 -15.15
C GLU A 15 5.56 -11.20 -13.92
N TRP A 16 4.65 -10.51 -13.23
CA TRP A 16 3.91 -11.04 -12.07
C TRP A 16 2.56 -10.34 -11.95
N SER A 17 1.48 -11.05 -12.29
CA SER A 17 0.11 -10.55 -12.24
C SER A 17 -0.55 -10.78 -10.88
N TRP A 18 -1.71 -10.14 -10.67
CA TRP A 18 -2.56 -10.46 -9.51
C TRP A 18 -3.00 -11.92 -9.46
N ASP A 19 -3.27 -12.54 -10.61
CA ASP A 19 -3.63 -13.97 -10.66
C ASP A 19 -2.46 -14.87 -10.23
N ASP A 20 -1.23 -14.52 -10.60
CA ASP A 20 -0.04 -15.24 -10.15
C ASP A 20 0.12 -15.11 -8.63
N GLN A 21 -0.07 -13.90 -8.09
CA GLN A 21 -0.02 -13.63 -6.65
C GLN A 21 -1.07 -14.43 -5.87
N ARG A 22 -2.30 -14.55 -6.38
CA ARG A 22 -3.36 -15.32 -5.72
C ARG A 22 -3.11 -16.83 -5.76
N ARG A 23 -2.48 -17.32 -6.83
CA ARG A 23 -2.28 -18.75 -7.09
C ARG A 23 -0.96 -19.29 -6.56
N CYS A 24 -0.01 -18.42 -6.19
CA CYS A 24 1.25 -18.85 -5.60
C CYS A 24 1.02 -19.50 -4.23
N ASP A 25 2.04 -20.18 -3.71
CA ASP A 25 1.94 -21.01 -2.51
C ASP A 25 1.38 -20.23 -1.30
N GLY A 26 0.17 -20.58 -0.87
CA GLY A 26 -0.56 -19.87 0.19
C GLY A 26 -0.83 -18.38 -0.08
N GLY A 27 -0.78 -17.96 -1.35
CA GLY A 27 -0.85 -16.55 -1.75
C GLY A 27 0.37 -15.72 -1.33
N VAL A 28 1.50 -16.35 -0.97
CA VAL A 28 2.73 -15.70 -0.52
C VAL A 28 3.77 -15.64 -1.65
N SER A 29 4.31 -14.46 -1.92
CA SER A 29 5.37 -14.25 -2.92
C SER A 29 6.54 -13.46 -2.34
N HIS A 30 7.70 -13.58 -2.99
CA HIS A 30 8.92 -12.89 -2.59
C HIS A 30 9.01 -11.62 -3.44
N TRP A 31 8.97 -10.45 -2.80
CA TRP A 31 9.07 -9.17 -3.49
C TRP A 31 10.55 -8.77 -3.65
N ASP A 32 11.19 -9.32 -4.66
CA ASP A 32 12.61 -9.14 -4.98
C ASP A 32 12.83 -8.21 -6.19
N GLY A 33 14.01 -8.28 -6.84
CA GLY A 33 14.30 -7.58 -8.11
C GLY A 33 14.41 -6.05 -8.01
N VAL A 34 14.14 -5.45 -6.84
CA VAL A 34 14.17 -4.01 -6.64
C VAL A 34 15.60 -3.49 -6.56
N ARG A 35 16.09 -2.89 -7.66
CA ARG A 35 17.46 -2.33 -7.74
C ARG A 35 17.59 -0.87 -7.29
N ASN A 36 16.49 -0.13 -7.23
CA ASN A 36 16.52 1.27 -6.84
C ASN A 36 16.79 1.39 -5.33
N ARG A 37 17.89 2.05 -4.94
CA ARG A 37 18.31 2.19 -3.53
C ARG A 37 17.25 2.83 -2.62
N GLN A 38 16.44 3.76 -3.12
CA GLN A 38 15.38 4.37 -2.33
C GLN A 38 14.20 3.41 -2.13
N ALA A 39 13.79 2.70 -3.19
CA ALA A 39 12.79 1.64 -3.08
C ALA A 39 13.24 0.52 -2.13
N GLN A 40 14.52 0.13 -2.17
CA GLN A 40 15.10 -0.81 -1.22
C GLN A 40 15.04 -0.31 0.23
N LYS A 41 15.32 0.98 0.47
CA LYS A 41 15.17 1.55 1.81
C LYS A 41 13.73 1.44 2.31
N TYR A 42 12.74 1.64 1.43
CA TYR A 42 11.33 1.43 1.77
C TYR A 42 11.03 -0.02 2.12
N LEU A 43 11.46 -0.98 1.29
CA LEU A 43 11.31 -2.41 1.60
C LEU A 43 11.97 -2.80 2.93
N LYS A 44 13.21 -2.36 3.16
CA LYS A 44 13.95 -2.57 4.42
C LYS A 44 13.26 -1.96 5.64
N SER A 45 12.44 -0.93 5.44
CA SER A 45 11.71 -0.28 6.53
C SER A 45 10.40 -0.98 6.89
N MET A 46 9.83 -1.82 6.02
CA MET A 46 8.55 -2.50 6.22
C MET A 46 8.54 -3.40 7.47
N GLN A 47 7.40 -3.44 8.16
CA GLN A 47 7.15 -4.36 9.28
C GLN A 47 6.09 -5.39 8.87
N ILE A 48 6.08 -6.54 9.55
CA ILE A 48 5.04 -7.56 9.37
C ILE A 48 3.67 -6.93 9.67
N GLY A 49 2.69 -7.19 8.79
CA GLY A 49 1.34 -6.63 8.88
C GLY A 49 1.17 -5.22 8.29
N ASP A 50 2.24 -4.60 7.76
CA ASP A 50 2.08 -3.42 6.90
C ASP A 50 1.31 -3.81 5.63
N LEU A 51 0.36 -2.98 5.21
CA LEU A 51 -0.47 -3.23 4.03
C LEU A 51 0.10 -2.54 2.79
N CYS A 52 -0.05 -3.20 1.65
CA CYS A 52 0.53 -2.79 0.39
C CYS A 52 -0.52 -2.89 -0.72
N PHE A 53 -0.69 -1.81 -1.49
CA PHE A 53 -1.40 -1.88 -2.76
C PHE A 53 -0.56 -2.66 -3.77
N PHE A 54 -1.16 -3.68 -4.36
CA PHE A 54 -0.61 -4.38 -5.52
C PHE A 54 -0.98 -3.59 -6.77
N TYR A 55 0.02 -3.01 -7.42
CA TYR A 55 -0.16 -2.08 -8.53
C TYR A 55 0.39 -2.65 -9.82
N HIS A 56 -0.48 -2.85 -10.81
CA HIS A 56 -0.06 -3.14 -12.18
C HIS A 56 0.51 -1.87 -12.81
N SER A 57 1.76 -1.95 -13.26
CA SER A 57 2.47 -0.86 -13.93
C SER A 57 2.46 -1.03 -15.46
N GLY A 58 3.44 -0.45 -16.17
CA GLY A 58 3.48 -0.52 -17.63
C GLY A 58 2.30 0.18 -18.32
N ARG A 59 1.52 -0.58 -19.10
CA ARG A 59 0.35 -0.08 -19.88
C ARG A 59 -0.93 0.05 -19.06
N GLU A 60 -1.05 -0.76 -18.01
CA GLU A 60 -2.29 -0.95 -17.26
C GLU A 60 -2.52 0.10 -16.16
N ARG A 61 -1.45 0.40 -15.40
CA ARG A 61 -1.36 1.51 -14.42
C ARG A 61 -2.58 1.63 -13.51
N ARG A 62 -2.76 0.64 -12.65
CA ARG A 62 -3.90 0.59 -11.72
C ARG A 62 -3.60 -0.24 -10.47
N VAL A 63 -4.26 0.09 -9.37
CA VAL A 63 -4.32 -0.75 -8.17
C VAL A 63 -5.36 -1.84 -8.41
N VAL A 64 -4.98 -3.10 -8.19
CA VAL A 64 -5.83 -4.27 -8.46
C VAL A 64 -6.13 -5.10 -7.21
N GLY A 65 -5.29 -5.01 -6.17
CA GLY A 65 -5.46 -5.80 -4.96
C GLY A 65 -4.64 -5.27 -3.80
N VAL A 66 -4.73 -5.97 -2.68
CA VAL A 66 -4.02 -5.68 -1.44
C VAL A 66 -3.25 -6.91 -0.99
N VAL A 67 -2.01 -6.68 -0.59
CA VAL A 67 -1.15 -7.68 0.07
C VAL A 67 -0.66 -7.14 1.41
N GLU A 68 -0.31 -8.03 2.32
CA GLU A 68 0.33 -7.70 3.60
C GLU A 68 1.79 -8.17 3.62
N VAL A 69 2.65 -7.47 4.35
CA VAL A 69 4.02 -7.94 4.58
C VAL A 69 3.99 -9.13 5.53
N ALA A 70 4.37 -10.31 5.04
CA ALA A 70 4.44 -11.56 5.79
C ALA A 70 5.83 -11.83 6.37
N LYS A 71 6.88 -11.29 5.75
CA LYS A 71 8.27 -11.38 6.23
C LYS A 71 9.03 -10.08 5.96
N LYS A 72 9.77 -9.60 6.96
CA LYS A 72 10.64 -8.42 6.83
C LYS A 72 11.79 -8.72 5.87
N TRP A 73 12.47 -7.65 5.43
CA TRP A 73 13.59 -7.74 4.50
C TRP A 73 14.62 -8.80 4.92
N TYR A 74 15.00 -9.64 3.98
CA TYR A 74 16.10 -10.58 4.11
C TYR A 74 16.98 -10.56 2.86
N SER A 75 18.26 -10.84 3.04
CA SER A 75 19.19 -11.00 1.91
C SER A 75 18.89 -12.29 1.18
N THR A 76 18.85 -12.23 -0.15
CA THR A 76 18.80 -13.40 -1.04
C THR A 76 20.16 -13.71 -1.64
N ALA A 77 21.15 -12.83 -1.41
CA ALA A 77 22.53 -13.06 -1.83
C ALA A 77 23.06 -14.35 -1.18
N GLY A 78 23.66 -15.21 -2.00
CA GLY A 78 24.49 -16.31 -1.52
C GLY A 78 25.77 -15.79 -0.84
N VAL A 79 26.63 -16.71 -0.41
CA VAL A 79 27.94 -16.33 0.15
C VAL A 79 28.74 -15.54 -0.90
N GLY A 80 29.02 -14.27 -0.61
CA GLY A 80 29.75 -13.35 -1.50
C GLY A 80 28.88 -12.63 -2.54
N GLY A 81 27.54 -12.75 -2.48
CA GLY A 81 26.63 -11.98 -3.34
C GLY A 81 26.43 -10.54 -2.88
N ASP A 82 25.78 -9.74 -3.71
CA ASP A 82 25.63 -8.31 -3.48
C ASP A 82 24.56 -7.98 -2.40
N ASP A 83 24.86 -7.02 -1.52
CA ASP A 83 23.94 -6.54 -0.46
C ASP A 83 22.58 -5.96 -0.94
N TRP A 84 22.46 -5.72 -2.25
CA TRP A 84 21.23 -5.21 -2.87
C TRP A 84 20.27 -6.35 -3.24
N GLU A 85 20.73 -7.60 -3.31
CA GLU A 85 19.90 -8.78 -3.55
C GLU A 85 19.16 -9.15 -2.27
N GLY A 86 17.87 -8.85 -2.24
CA GLY A 86 17.02 -9.21 -1.12
C GLY A 86 15.56 -8.97 -1.43
N ALA A 87 14.72 -9.42 -0.49
CA ALA A 87 13.28 -9.44 -0.65
C ALA A 87 12.57 -9.20 0.69
N VAL A 88 11.32 -8.78 0.62
CA VAL A 88 10.31 -9.02 1.67
C VAL A 88 9.37 -10.11 1.15
N ASP A 89 8.70 -10.85 2.03
CA ASP A 89 7.60 -11.71 1.58
C ASP A 89 6.28 -10.97 1.77
N VAL A 90 5.41 -11.03 0.77
CA VAL A 90 4.06 -10.47 0.83
C VAL A 90 3.01 -11.54 0.63
N ARG A 91 1.90 -11.44 1.36
CA ARG A 91 0.77 -12.37 1.30
C ARG A 91 -0.46 -11.67 0.77
N THR A 92 -1.18 -12.36 -0.11
CA THR A 92 -2.51 -11.94 -0.58
C THR A 92 -3.44 -11.67 0.60
N VAL A 93 -4.02 -10.47 0.63
CA VAL A 93 -5.12 -10.13 1.54
C VAL A 93 -6.44 -10.25 0.80
N ALA A 94 -6.61 -9.47 -0.27
CA ALA A 94 -7.89 -9.36 -0.97
C ALA A 94 -7.75 -8.65 -2.32
N GLU A 95 -8.72 -8.85 -3.20
CA GLU A 95 -8.84 -8.12 -4.46
C GLU A 95 -9.55 -6.79 -4.22
N MET A 96 -9.20 -5.75 -4.99
CA MET A 96 -9.97 -4.51 -4.95
C MET A 96 -11.36 -4.77 -5.55
N ARG A 97 -12.44 -4.32 -4.90
CA ARG A 97 -13.80 -4.48 -5.44
C ARG A 97 -13.94 -3.84 -6.82
N ARG A 98 -13.27 -2.71 -7.02
CA ARG A 98 -13.04 -2.08 -8.31
C ARG A 98 -11.58 -1.65 -8.40
N GLU A 99 -10.94 -1.98 -9.51
CA GLU A 99 -9.60 -1.49 -9.81
C GLU A 99 -9.58 0.05 -9.86
N VAL A 100 -8.51 0.65 -9.35
CA VAL A 100 -8.36 2.12 -9.31
C VAL A 100 -7.22 2.53 -10.24
N HIS A 101 -7.55 3.18 -11.36
CA HIS A 101 -6.54 3.58 -12.33
C HIS A 101 -5.76 4.82 -11.90
N LEU A 102 -4.50 4.91 -12.34
CA LEU A 102 -3.64 6.09 -12.11
C LEU A 102 -4.30 7.39 -12.56
N ARG A 103 -5.09 7.36 -13.64
CA ARG A 103 -5.83 8.54 -14.12
C ARG A 103 -6.82 9.09 -13.09
N GLU A 104 -7.48 8.19 -12.35
CA GLU A 104 -8.43 8.57 -11.31
C GLU A 104 -7.67 9.15 -10.12
N ILE A 105 -6.57 8.50 -9.70
CA ILE A 105 -5.69 9.00 -8.62
C ILE A 105 -5.14 10.40 -8.98
N MET A 106 -4.70 10.60 -10.22
CA MET A 106 -4.19 11.89 -10.68
C MET A 106 -5.27 12.98 -10.74
N SER A 107 -6.54 12.62 -10.93
CA SER A 107 -7.63 13.60 -10.95
C SER A 107 -7.84 14.27 -9.59
N GLU A 108 -7.38 13.62 -8.51
CA GLU A 108 -7.42 14.12 -7.12
C GLU A 108 -6.03 14.52 -6.59
N ALA A 109 -5.05 14.72 -7.48
CA ALA A 109 -3.68 15.01 -7.09
C ALA A 109 -3.53 16.25 -6.18
N SER A 110 -4.48 17.20 -6.22
CA SER A 110 -4.49 18.37 -5.33
C SER A 110 -4.62 18.00 -3.85
N GLU A 111 -5.31 16.91 -3.56
CA GLU A 111 -5.54 16.39 -2.21
C GLU A 111 -4.48 15.36 -1.78
N MET A 112 -3.66 14.89 -2.73
CA MET A 112 -2.66 13.82 -2.54
C MET A 112 -1.21 14.30 -2.72
N LYS A 113 -0.91 15.56 -2.37
CA LYS A 113 0.39 16.21 -2.63
C LYS A 113 1.59 15.48 -2.02
N ASP A 114 1.39 14.79 -0.89
CA ASP A 114 2.44 14.04 -0.21
C ASP A 114 2.59 12.61 -0.73
N PHE A 115 1.80 12.20 -1.72
CA PHE A 115 1.91 10.88 -2.30
C PHE A 115 3.14 10.79 -3.21
N VAL A 116 4.17 10.07 -2.75
CA VAL A 116 5.46 9.93 -3.45
C VAL A 116 5.31 9.43 -4.89
N LEU A 117 4.29 8.61 -5.17
CA LEU A 117 3.99 8.11 -6.51
C LEU A 117 3.85 9.24 -7.55
N LEU A 118 3.15 10.33 -7.19
CA LEU A 118 2.84 11.43 -8.10
C LEU A 118 4.07 12.28 -8.43
N ARG A 119 5.02 12.35 -7.48
CA ARG A 119 6.28 13.09 -7.63
C ARG A 119 7.39 12.25 -8.24
N GLN A 120 7.36 10.93 -8.01
CA GLN A 120 8.40 9.98 -8.42
C GLN A 120 7.79 8.74 -9.08
N PRO A 121 7.17 8.87 -10.26
CA PRO A 121 6.41 7.79 -10.90
C PRO A 121 7.26 6.57 -11.30
N ARG A 122 8.58 6.73 -11.41
CA ARG A 122 9.53 5.65 -11.73
C ARG A 122 9.91 4.78 -10.53
N LEU A 123 9.55 5.16 -9.30
CA LEU A 123 9.87 4.36 -8.12
C LEU A 123 8.91 3.18 -7.99
N SER A 124 9.44 1.96 -7.84
CA SER A 124 8.66 0.71 -7.83
C SER A 124 8.01 0.40 -6.48
N VAL A 125 8.58 0.92 -5.39
CA VAL A 125 8.04 0.80 -4.04
C VAL A 125 7.95 2.19 -3.46
N VAL A 126 6.78 2.57 -2.94
CA VAL A 126 6.57 3.90 -2.35
C VAL A 126 5.74 3.79 -1.07
N PRO A 127 5.99 4.66 -0.07
CA PRO A 127 5.06 4.82 1.04
C PRO A 127 3.77 5.46 0.55
N VAL A 128 2.65 5.04 1.14
CA VAL A 128 1.32 5.59 0.91
C VAL A 128 0.90 6.28 2.21
N PRO A 129 0.68 7.60 2.23
CA PRO A 129 0.08 8.25 3.39
C PRO A 129 -1.30 7.65 3.69
N GLU A 130 -1.65 7.49 4.95
CA GLU A 130 -2.93 6.89 5.38
C GLU A 130 -4.16 7.55 4.75
N LYS A 131 -4.18 8.89 4.65
CA LYS A 131 -5.26 9.61 3.94
C LYS A 131 -5.39 9.20 2.47
N VAL A 132 -4.26 8.94 1.81
CA VAL A 132 -4.22 8.49 0.40
C VAL A 132 -4.64 7.02 0.31
N TRP A 133 -4.24 6.18 1.27
CA TRP A 133 -4.70 4.80 1.36
C TRP A 133 -6.21 4.72 1.45
N ASN A 134 -6.80 5.40 2.44
CA ASN A 134 -8.25 5.43 2.67
C ASN A 134 -8.97 5.94 1.43
N ARG A 135 -8.45 7.01 0.79
CA ARG A 135 -9.07 7.55 -0.41
C ARG A 135 -9.05 6.58 -1.59
N ILE A 136 -7.93 5.89 -1.84
CA ILE A 136 -7.85 4.89 -2.91
C ILE A 136 -8.79 3.72 -2.61
N CYS A 137 -8.90 3.30 -1.35
CA CYS A 137 -9.88 2.30 -0.92
C CYS A 137 -11.32 2.76 -1.21
N GLU A 138 -11.70 3.98 -0.82
CA GLU A 138 -13.02 4.56 -1.13
C GLU A 138 -13.29 4.59 -2.63
N MET A 139 -12.32 5.05 -3.42
CA MET A 139 -12.43 5.10 -4.89
C MET A 139 -12.72 3.70 -5.44
N GLY A 140 -11.98 2.68 -4.98
CA GLY A 140 -12.17 1.29 -5.39
C GLY A 140 -13.36 0.58 -4.75
N GLY A 141 -14.10 1.24 -3.86
CA GLY A 141 -15.18 0.63 -3.09
C GLY A 141 -14.70 -0.39 -2.04
N GLY A 142 -13.44 -0.32 -1.61
CA GLY A 142 -12.79 -1.24 -0.67
C GLY A 142 -12.19 -2.49 -1.34
N PHE A 143 -11.75 -3.43 -0.51
CA PHE A 143 -11.23 -4.75 -0.89
C PHE A 143 -11.90 -5.83 -0.01
N ASP A 144 -12.06 -7.04 -0.52
CA ASP A 144 -12.75 -8.13 0.19
C ASP A 144 -11.83 -8.99 1.06
N GLY A 145 -11.53 -8.47 2.25
CA GLY A 145 -10.91 -9.19 3.36
C GLY A 145 -11.03 -8.39 4.66
N SER A 146 -12.12 -8.65 5.41
CA SER A 146 -12.51 -8.07 6.72
C SER A 146 -12.60 -6.53 6.79
N GLY A 147 -13.82 -6.03 6.80
CA GLY A 147 -14.15 -4.69 7.32
C GLY A 147 -13.96 -4.64 8.83
N GLU A 148 -12.71 -4.65 9.27
CA GLU A 148 -12.32 -4.19 10.60
C GLU A 148 -11.60 -2.86 10.40
N ASP A 149 -12.42 -1.82 10.24
CA ASP A 149 -12.04 -0.44 10.50
C ASP A 149 -11.74 -0.30 12.01
N ASP A 150 -10.62 -0.83 12.47
CA ASP A 150 -10.06 -0.46 13.77
C ASP A 150 -9.28 0.86 13.57
N ASP A 151 -10.01 1.97 13.71
CA ASP A 151 -9.59 3.19 14.44
C ASP A 151 -10.64 4.30 14.19
N VAL A 152 -11.78 4.20 14.89
CA VAL A 152 -12.68 5.34 15.13
C VAL A 152 -12.07 6.18 16.26
N ASP A 153 -11.11 7.04 15.94
CA ASP A 153 -10.79 8.19 16.78
C ASP A 153 -11.82 9.29 16.50
N GLY A 154 -13.01 9.09 17.05
CA GLY A 154 -14.07 10.09 17.09
C GLY A 154 -13.81 11.13 18.18
N ASP A 155 -12.93 12.10 17.94
CA ASP A 155 -12.92 13.36 18.70
C ASP A 155 -13.97 14.32 18.11
N GLY A 156 -15.24 13.97 18.36
CA GLY A 156 -16.38 14.84 18.17
C GLY A 156 -16.73 15.55 19.48
N ALA A 157 -16.07 16.66 19.77
CA ALA A 157 -16.52 17.62 20.79
C ALA A 157 -17.00 18.90 20.11
N GLY A 158 -18.24 18.84 19.61
CA GLY A 158 -19.02 20.02 19.22
C GLY A 158 -19.91 20.47 20.38
N GLU A 159 -19.58 21.64 20.91
CA GLU A 159 -20.43 22.73 21.41
C GLU A 159 -21.78 22.40 22.09
N GLY A 160 -21.88 22.80 23.36
CA GLY A 160 -23.14 23.03 24.06
C GLY A 160 -23.18 24.46 24.58
N GLU A 161 -23.94 25.30 23.90
CA GLU A 161 -24.34 26.65 24.27
C GLU A 161 -24.95 26.67 25.69
N LYS A 162 -24.64 27.70 26.48
CA LYS A 162 -25.51 28.11 27.60
C LYS A 162 -25.98 29.52 27.36
N GLU A 163 -27.23 29.56 26.93
CA GLU A 163 -28.12 30.70 26.86
C GLU A 163 -28.28 31.36 28.24
N ASN A 164 -28.41 32.68 28.20
CA ASN A 164 -28.74 33.53 29.35
C ASN A 164 -30.17 33.28 29.81
N ASP A 165 -30.41 33.26 31.13
CA ASP A 165 -31.70 33.73 31.65
C ASP A 165 -31.53 34.34 33.06
N LEU A 166 -32.38 35.34 33.31
CA LEU A 166 -32.37 36.31 34.39
C LEU A 166 -32.98 35.74 35.68
N GLY A 167 -32.47 36.20 36.83
CA GLY A 167 -33.02 35.98 38.17
C GLY A 167 -32.18 36.63 39.25
#